data_AF-A0A354KL61-F1
#
_entry.id   AF-A0A354KL61-F1
#
_cell.length_a   1.000
_cell.length_b   1.000
_cell.length_c   1.000
_cell.angle_alpha   90.00
_cell.angle_beta   90.00
_cell.angle_gamma   90.00
#
_symmetry.space_group_name_H-M   'P 1'
#
loop_
_entity.id
_entity.type
_entity.pdbx_description
1 polymer ?
#
loop_
_entity_poly.entity_id
_entity_poly.type
_entity_poly.pdbx_seq_one_letter_code
_entity_poly.pdbx_strand_id
1 'polypeptide(L)'
;MYGAWEHAITKERLYFEAARHFQSKLPCSVKNATDGSYRVSADSLLFYPPKENDGLGKDSLIYYSGKFSISGNELKIIQHNKTELFKRIR
;
A
#
# COMPACT_ATOMS: atom_id res chain seq x y z
N MET A 1 1.59 -2.39 -11.55
CA MET A 1 0.92 -1.90 -10.33
C MET A 1 0.79 -0.37 -10.27
N TYR A 2 1.60 0.40 -11.01
CA TYR A 2 1.55 1.86 -11.01
C TYR A 2 0.15 2.44 -11.26
N GLY A 3 -0.18 3.48 -10.50
CA GLY A 3 -1.47 4.15 -10.53
C GLY A 3 -2.10 4.26 -9.14
N ALA A 4 -3.32 4.80 -9.12
CA ALA A 4 -4.10 4.98 -7.92
C ALA A 4 -5.16 3.88 -7.77
N TRP A 5 -5.38 3.46 -6.54
CA TRP A 5 -6.30 2.39 -6.18
C TRP A 5 -7.13 2.84 -4.98
N GLU A 6 -8.44 2.65 -5.03
CA GLU A 6 -9.36 3.00 -3.94
C GLU A 6 -9.93 1.74 -3.31
N HIS A 7 -9.85 1.68 -1.98
CA HIS A 7 -10.42 0.60 -1.19
C HIS A 7 -11.94 0.57 -1.32
N ALA A 8 -12.51 -0.61 -1.59
CA ALA A 8 -13.93 -0.76 -1.88
C ALA A 8 -14.85 -0.26 -0.75
N ILE A 9 -14.47 -0.56 0.50
CA ILE A 9 -15.24 -0.25 1.73
C ILE A 9 -14.80 1.09 2.35
N THR A 10 -13.56 1.17 2.86
CA THR A 10 -13.05 2.33 3.61
C THR A 10 -12.81 3.58 2.78
N LYS A 11 -12.82 3.51 1.44
CA LYS A 11 -12.46 4.61 0.54
C LYS A 11 -11.04 5.16 0.74
N GLU A 12 -10.17 4.42 1.42
CA GLU A 12 -8.75 4.70 1.46
C GLU A 12 -8.16 4.62 0.05
N ARG A 13 -7.26 5.54 -0.29
CA ARG A 13 -6.58 5.57 -1.58
C ARG A 13 -5.11 5.24 -1.43
N LEU A 14 -4.66 4.30 -2.25
CA LEU A 14 -3.27 3.89 -2.39
C LEU A 14 -2.73 4.41 -3.72
N TYR A 15 -1.64 5.16 -3.68
CA TYR A 15 -0.96 5.68 -4.86
C TYR A 15 0.38 4.96 -5.00
N PHE A 16 0.62 4.35 -6.16
CA PHE A 16 1.89 3.67 -6.47
C PHE A 16 2.59 4.33 -7.64
N GLU A 17 3.82 4.76 -7.42
CA GLU A 17 4.64 5.45 -8.40
C GLU A 17 5.72 4.57 -9.01
N ALA A 18 6.19 4.96 -10.21
CA ALA A 18 7.27 4.29 -10.93
C ALA A 18 8.56 4.15 -10.11
N ALA A 19 8.83 5.11 -9.23
CA ALA A 19 10.01 5.16 -8.37
C ALA A 19 9.97 4.18 -7.18
N ARG A 20 9.01 3.23 -7.15
CA ARG A 20 8.75 2.33 -6.00
C ARG A 20 8.36 3.08 -4.73
N HIS A 21 7.75 4.23 -4.93
CA HIS A 21 7.18 5.08 -3.89
C HIS A 21 5.69 4.79 -3.74
N PHE A 22 5.18 4.89 -2.52
CA PHE A 22 3.79 4.63 -2.18
C PHE A 22 3.25 5.66 -1.20
N GLN A 23 1.99 6.06 -1.39
CA GLN A 23 1.27 6.91 -0.44
C GLN A 23 -0.11 6.30 -0.14
N SER A 24 -0.52 6.30 1.14
CA SER A 24 -1.90 6.08 1.54
C SER A 24 -2.58 7.36 1.99
N LYS A 25 -3.86 7.50 1.63
CA LYS A 25 -4.70 8.64 2.01
C LYS A 25 -6.07 8.16 2.45
N LEU A 26 -6.43 8.50 3.69
CA LEU A 26 -7.77 8.26 4.23
C LEU A 26 -8.77 9.27 3.66
N PRO A 27 -10.06 8.88 3.53
CA PRO A 27 -11.11 9.81 3.11
C PRO A 27 -11.17 11.01 4.07
N CYS A 28 -11.45 12.20 3.51
CA CYS A 28 -11.56 13.46 4.24
C CYS A 28 -10.29 13.92 5.01
N SER A 29 -9.14 13.26 4.80
CA SER A 29 -7.85 13.71 5.35
C SER A 29 -7.12 14.61 4.35
N VAL A 30 -6.57 15.72 4.85
CA VAL A 30 -5.66 16.60 4.08
C VAL A 30 -4.25 16.01 4.03
N LYS A 31 -3.84 15.29 5.09
CA LYS A 31 -2.51 14.67 5.20
C LYS A 31 -2.53 13.22 4.73
N ASN A 32 -1.39 12.76 4.20
CA ASN A 32 -1.16 11.35 3.94
C ASN A 32 -1.20 10.58 5.26
N ALA A 33 -1.85 9.42 5.26
CA ALA A 33 -1.86 8.53 6.42
C ALA A 33 -0.53 7.79 6.53
N THR A 34 0.08 7.44 5.40
CA THR A 34 1.43 6.87 5.31
C THR A 34 2.05 7.24 3.97
N ASP A 35 3.37 7.41 3.98
CA ASP A 35 4.17 7.78 2.83
C ASP A 35 5.47 6.99 2.86
N GLY A 36 5.89 6.32 1.80
CA GLY A 36 7.06 5.44 1.89
C GLY A 36 7.40 4.69 0.62
N SER A 37 8.02 3.53 0.78
CA SER A 37 8.43 2.69 -0.36
C SER A 37 7.70 1.35 -0.36
N TYR A 38 7.55 0.76 -1.54
CA TYR A 38 6.98 -0.57 -1.65
C TYR A 38 7.90 -1.50 -2.45
N ARG A 39 7.81 -2.80 -2.16
CA ARG A 39 8.47 -3.86 -2.91
C ARG A 39 7.48 -4.93 -3.30
N VAL A 40 7.66 -5.43 -4.51
CA VAL A 40 6.92 -6.58 -5.05
C VAL A 40 7.87 -7.76 -5.04
N SER A 41 7.54 -8.79 -4.26
CA SER A 41 8.11 -10.14 -4.35
C SER A 41 7.10 -11.05 -5.05
N ALA A 42 7.53 -12.16 -5.62
CA ALA A 42 6.79 -13.04 -6.54
C ALA A 42 5.25 -13.08 -6.35
N ASP A 43 4.77 -13.27 -5.12
CA ASP A 43 3.34 -13.28 -4.77
C ASP A 43 2.94 -12.25 -3.70
N SER A 44 3.88 -11.42 -3.25
CA SER A 44 3.75 -10.64 -2.01
C SER A 44 4.08 -9.17 -2.23
N LEU A 45 3.26 -8.29 -1.64
CA LEU A 45 3.47 -6.86 -1.63
C LEU A 45 3.90 -6.41 -0.23
N LEU A 46 4.98 -5.65 -0.15
CA LEU A 46 5.61 -5.21 1.09
C LEU A 46 5.67 -3.68 1.10
N PHE A 47 5.13 -3.05 2.14
CA PHE A 47 5.13 -1.60 2.31
C PHE A 47 6.02 -1.21 3.47
N TYR A 48 6.91 -0.27 3.21
CA TYR A 48 7.88 0.26 4.15
C TYR A 48 7.56 1.74 4.40
N PRO A 49 7.30 2.14 5.65
CA PRO A 49 7.08 3.54 6.03
C PRO A 49 8.34 4.38 5.73
N PRO A 50 8.25 5.72 5.77
CA PRO A 50 9.41 6.56 5.54
C PRO A 50 10.38 6.34 6.72
N LYS A 51 11.68 6.50 6.48
CA LYS A 51 12.65 6.48 7.58
C LYS A 51 12.37 7.69 8.47
N GLU A 52 11.67 7.50 9.57
CA GLU A 52 11.78 8.45 10.67
C GLU A 52 13.21 8.35 11.23
N ASN A 53 13.81 9.51 11.50
CA ASN A 53 15.14 9.65 12.07
C ASN A 53 15.18 9.23 13.56
N ASP A 54 14.45 8.18 13.95
CA ASP A 54 14.56 7.63 15.29
C ASP A 54 15.51 6.44 15.25
N GLY A 55 16.61 6.58 15.99
CA GLY A 55 17.76 5.68 16.06
C GLY A 55 17.50 4.29 16.62
N LEU A 56 16.37 3.66 16.27
CA LEU A 56 16.13 2.24 16.45
C LEU A 56 16.50 1.53 15.16
N GLY A 57 17.64 0.86 15.22
CA GLY A 57 18.28 0.18 14.12
C GLY A 57 17.37 -0.86 13.46
N LYS A 58 17.49 -0.91 12.13
CA LYS A 58 17.45 -2.11 11.29
C LYS A 58 16.60 -3.26 11.85
N ASP A 59 15.28 -3.16 11.68
CA ASP A 59 14.44 -4.24 11.13
C ASP A 59 12.95 -3.86 11.17
N SER A 60 12.38 -3.76 9.97
CA SER A 60 11.01 -4.16 9.66
C SER A 60 9.85 -3.69 10.56
N LEU A 61 9.53 -2.39 10.56
CA LEU A 61 8.12 -1.99 10.64
C LEU A 61 7.54 -2.10 9.24
N ILE A 62 7.09 -3.29 8.87
CA ILE A 62 6.25 -3.48 7.69
C ILE A 62 4.91 -2.79 8.02
N TYR A 63 4.65 -1.65 7.40
CA TYR A 63 3.36 -0.98 7.54
C TYR A 63 2.22 -1.88 7.05
N TYR A 64 2.51 -2.62 5.97
CA TYR A 64 1.53 -3.49 5.35
C TYR A 64 2.24 -4.61 4.57
N SER A 65 1.76 -5.85 4.69
CA SER A 65 2.21 -6.96 3.84
C SER A 65 1.13 -7.98 3.61
N GLY A 66 1.11 -8.55 2.41
CA GLY A 66 0.18 -9.61 2.08
C GLY A 66 0.43 -10.17 0.69
N LYS A 67 -0.16 -11.33 0.42
CA LYS A 67 -0.21 -11.87 -0.94
C LYS A 67 -1.09 -10.98 -1.78
N PHE A 68 -0.72 -10.70 -3.02
CA PHE A 68 -1.52 -9.83 -3.88
C PHE A 68 -1.80 -10.46 -5.23
N SER A 69 -2.92 -10.07 -5.83
CA SER A 69 -3.22 -10.35 -7.23
C SER A 69 -3.88 -9.13 -7.87
N ILE A 70 -3.62 -8.95 -9.16
CA ILE A 70 -4.24 -7.90 -9.97
C ILE A 70 -4.99 -8.59 -11.10
N SER A 71 -6.29 -8.30 -11.21
CA SER A 71 -7.15 -8.77 -12.29
C SER A 71 -7.87 -7.57 -12.89
N GLY A 72 -7.46 -7.16 -14.09
CA GLY A 72 -7.99 -5.95 -14.73
C GLY A 72 -7.83 -4.70 -13.86
N ASN A 73 -8.95 -4.15 -13.39
CA ASN A 73 -9.01 -2.96 -12.54
C ASN A 73 -9.16 -3.28 -11.06
N GLU A 74 -8.99 -4.54 -10.65
CA GLU A 74 -9.10 -4.94 -9.25
C GLU A 74 -7.74 -5.39 -8.71
N LEU A 75 -7.37 -4.83 -7.57
CA LEU A 75 -6.23 -5.23 -6.77
C LEU A 75 -6.77 -5.90 -5.51
N LYS A 76 -6.37 -7.16 -5.30
CA LYS A 76 -6.70 -7.94 -4.11
C LYS A 76 -5.45 -8.11 -3.28
N ILE A 77 -5.53 -7.82 -1.99
CA ILE A 77 -4.46 -8.10 -1.03
C ILE A 77 -4.99 -8.99 0.08
N ILE A 78 -4.28 -10.08 0.36
CA ILE A 78 -4.65 -11.11 1.33
C ILE A 78 -3.63 -11.09 2.48
N GLN A 79 -4.11 -10.80 3.68
CA GLN A 79 -3.30 -10.70 4.89
C GLN A 79 -3.98 -11.41 6.05
N HIS A 80 -3.33 -12.39 6.68
CA HIS A 80 -3.75 -13.03 7.94
C HIS A 80 -5.28 -13.26 8.06
N ASN A 81 -5.90 -13.83 7.00
CA ASN A 81 -7.34 -14.12 6.85
C ASN A 81 -8.27 -12.96 6.47
N LYS A 82 -7.76 -11.76 6.24
CA LYS A 82 -8.49 -10.65 5.62
C LYS A 82 -8.14 -10.55 4.14
N THR A 83 -9.16 -10.24 3.36
CA THR A 83 -9.02 -9.88 1.95
C THR A 83 -9.44 -8.44 1.80
N GLU A 84 -8.49 -7.58 1.45
CA GLU A 84 -8.76 -6.20 1.09
C GLU A 84 -8.88 -6.08 -0.43
N LEU A 85 -9.90 -5.38 -0.89
CA LEU A 85 -10.21 -5.19 -2.31
C LEU A 85 -10.13 -3.72 -2.67
N PHE A 86 -9.33 -3.42 -3.69
CA PHE A 86 -9.13 -2.09 -4.22
C PHE A 86 -9.50 -2.05 -5.70
N LYS A 87 -10.12 -0.95 -6.12
CA LYS A 87 -10.44 -0.68 -7.53
C LYS A 87 -9.51 0.38 -8.07
N ARG A 88 -9.00 0.18 -9.27
CA ARG A 88 -8.18 1.16 -9.97
C ARG A 88 -9.00 2.41 -10.25
N ILE A 89 -8.47 3.56 -9.89
CA ILE A 89 -9.05 4.87 -10.20
C ILE A 89 -8.15 5.60 -11.20
N ARG A 90 -8.75 6.49 -11.99
CA ARG A 90 -8.03 7.31 -12.96
C ARG A 90 -7.36 8.49 -12.27
#